data_AF-A0A7J9PUC0-F1
#
_entry.id   AF-A0A7J9PUC0-F1
#
_cell.length_a   1.000
_cell.length_b   1.000
_cell.length_c   1.000
_cell.angle_alpha   90.00
_cell.angle_beta   90.00
_cell.angle_gamma   90.00
#
_symmetry.space_group_name_H-M   'P 1'
#
loop_
_entity.id
_entity.type
_entity.pdbx_description
1 polymer ?
#
loop_
_entity_poly.entity_id
_entity_poly.type
_entity_poly.pdbx_seq_one_letter_code
_entity_poly.pdbx_strand_id
1 'polypeptide(L)'
;MKKSALAIALIMVLAPLAFVPSAAAATEDEIEDSIDAGIKWLVLQQNCDGSWGPSEKPAHTGFALVKLVDRARELGVDPFDPDEYEYAENVIDGFEWLESQKTIQLGVDDSQTNNNGQAIFFSPTGHQTYNTAIALMAFANLNGHPEYDGILVQDITDWFILTQNPDGGWRYTGSTTESDNSNTGYVAIGLAYAGNAGADIPDSLKTGLSNWVDYIQNDQGAADNDGENDPDGGSGYYVPYDWVNCLKTGNIILEMGFVGDTTESQRMEYAIDYLVRHWNDVGSGIYMTGWKNYNYQAMYCIMKGLEYMQIEEIDGIDWYGDFSDYIIANQNADGSWSLDPWGNSILSTEWALLTLEKATVIKEIPVGFDVKPGSCPNPINIKSNGVQPMAIAGSEEFDVYDINISTLKIGICVNGEFTEFEGVAPLRWEYSDVTENYIPEEGEPCCIVTNPDGITDLSMKYDTQELVEAGLEDYEKNDELCLCIKGTTYDGEQFVGRDCIIIK
;
A
#
# COMPACT_ATOMS: atom_id res chain seq x y z
N MET A 1 -1.79 -33.93 87.68
CA MET A 1 -3.06 -33.90 86.91
C MET A 1 -2.86 -32.99 85.72
N LYS A 2 -3.00 -33.55 84.52
CA LYS A 2 -2.80 -32.90 83.22
C LYS A 2 -3.82 -31.77 83.00
N LYS A 3 -3.37 -30.62 82.49
CA LYS A 3 -4.22 -29.65 81.78
C LYS A 3 -3.56 -29.32 80.44
N SER A 4 -4.15 -29.86 79.37
CA SER A 4 -3.95 -29.46 77.96
C SER A 4 -4.47 -28.03 77.76
N ALA A 5 -3.69 -27.12 77.17
CA ALA A 5 -3.57 -26.79 75.75
C ALA A 5 -4.69 -25.89 75.20
N LEU A 6 -4.32 -24.68 74.75
CA LEU A 6 -4.79 -24.11 73.48
C LEU A 6 -3.88 -22.93 73.09
N ALA A 7 -3.05 -23.13 72.07
CA ALA A 7 -2.33 -22.06 71.38
C ALA A 7 -3.14 -21.72 70.12
N ILE A 8 -3.55 -20.46 70.00
CA ILE A 8 -4.30 -19.95 68.84
C ILE A 8 -3.26 -19.65 67.75
N ALA A 9 -3.28 -20.42 66.67
CA ALA A 9 -2.52 -20.16 65.45
C ALA A 9 -3.32 -19.16 64.59
N LEU A 10 -2.69 -18.02 64.30
CA LEU A 10 -3.19 -16.98 63.41
C LEU A 10 -2.99 -17.44 61.96
N ILE A 11 -4.07 -17.76 61.24
CA ILE A 11 -4.04 -18.08 59.82
C ILE A 11 -4.08 -16.76 59.04
N MET A 12 -2.93 -16.35 58.48
CA MET A 12 -2.88 -15.33 57.44
C MET A 12 -3.37 -15.95 56.14
N VAL A 13 -4.53 -15.49 55.66
CA VAL A 13 -5.04 -15.80 54.32
C VAL A 13 -4.28 -14.91 53.33
N LEU A 14 -3.27 -15.49 52.67
CA LEU A 14 -2.68 -14.93 51.46
C LEU A 14 -3.67 -15.17 50.32
N ALA A 15 -4.32 -14.11 49.85
CA ALA A 15 -5.06 -14.13 48.61
C ALA A 15 -4.07 -14.32 47.44
N PRO A 16 -4.32 -15.24 46.49
CA PRO A 16 -3.51 -15.32 45.29
C PRO A 16 -3.77 -14.06 44.47
N LEU A 17 -2.73 -13.24 44.28
CA LEU A 17 -2.67 -12.26 43.21
C LEU A 17 -2.80 -13.05 41.90
N ALA A 18 -3.97 -13.00 41.29
CA ALA A 18 -4.12 -13.41 39.91
C ALA A 18 -3.27 -12.44 39.08
N PHE A 19 -2.14 -12.93 38.57
CA PHE A 19 -1.51 -12.33 37.40
C PHE A 19 -2.56 -12.42 36.29
N VAL A 20 -3.19 -11.31 35.97
CA VAL A 20 -3.86 -11.15 34.68
C VAL A 20 -2.72 -11.10 33.68
N PRO A 21 -2.56 -12.08 32.78
CA PRO A 21 -1.62 -11.94 31.68
C PRO A 21 -2.03 -10.66 30.93
N SER A 22 -1.06 -9.80 30.62
CA SER A 22 -1.26 -8.88 29.49
C SER A 22 -1.77 -9.76 28.34
N ALA A 23 -2.87 -9.38 27.69
CA ALA A 23 -3.25 -10.06 26.45
C ALA A 23 -1.99 -10.04 25.56
N ALA A 24 -1.57 -11.22 25.11
CA ALA A 24 -0.55 -11.29 24.07
C ALA A 24 -1.22 -10.72 22.81
N ALA A 25 -0.44 -10.02 21.99
CA ALA A 25 -0.89 -9.61 20.66
C ALA A 25 -1.41 -10.84 19.89
N ALA A 26 -2.41 -10.63 19.04
CA ALA A 26 -3.01 -11.64 18.20
C ALA A 26 -1.93 -12.40 17.44
N THR A 27 -2.04 -13.73 17.47
CA THR A 27 -1.14 -14.58 16.72
C THR A 27 -1.49 -14.55 15.23
N GLU A 28 -0.51 -14.87 14.38
CA GLU A 28 -0.72 -15.02 12.92
C GLU A 28 -1.87 -16.02 12.63
N ASP A 29 -1.94 -17.13 13.37
CA ASP A 29 -3.03 -18.11 13.25
C ASP A 29 -4.42 -17.51 13.59
N GLU A 30 -4.50 -16.64 14.62
CA GLU A 30 -5.76 -15.97 15.00
C GLU A 30 -6.18 -14.92 13.96
N ILE A 31 -5.21 -14.22 13.37
CA ILE A 31 -5.43 -13.28 12.27
C ILE A 31 -5.95 -14.03 11.04
N GLU A 32 -5.29 -15.11 10.63
CA GLU A 32 -5.71 -15.95 9.50
C GLU A 32 -7.11 -16.53 9.71
N ASP A 33 -7.40 -17.12 10.88
CA ASP A 33 -8.74 -17.66 11.19
C ASP A 33 -9.83 -16.58 11.09
N SER A 34 -9.54 -15.35 11.54
CA SER A 34 -10.44 -14.21 11.46
C SER A 34 -10.66 -13.75 10.02
N ILE A 35 -9.59 -13.66 9.21
CA ILE A 35 -9.66 -13.35 7.77
C ILE A 35 -10.52 -14.38 7.05
N ASP A 36 -10.26 -15.67 7.27
CA ASP A 36 -10.97 -16.78 6.66
C ASP A 36 -12.48 -16.75 6.96
N ALA A 37 -12.84 -16.43 8.20
CA ALA A 37 -14.24 -16.29 8.60
C ALA A 37 -14.92 -15.06 7.94
N GLY A 38 -14.21 -13.94 7.85
CA GLY A 38 -14.72 -12.72 7.24
C GLY A 38 -14.90 -12.83 5.72
N ILE A 39 -13.95 -13.46 5.01
CA ILE A 39 -14.08 -13.73 3.57
C ILE A 39 -15.30 -14.61 3.29
N LYS A 40 -15.46 -15.71 4.05
CA LYS A 40 -16.64 -16.60 3.94
C LYS A 40 -17.95 -15.86 4.13
N TRP A 41 -18.00 -14.88 5.03
CA TRP A 41 -19.18 -14.04 5.19
C TRP A 41 -19.37 -13.08 4.02
N LEU A 42 -18.29 -12.43 3.57
CA LEU A 42 -18.30 -11.41 2.51
C LEU A 42 -18.79 -11.98 1.18
N VAL A 43 -18.32 -13.16 0.77
CA VAL A 43 -18.74 -13.80 -0.49
C VAL A 43 -20.23 -14.18 -0.49
N LEU A 44 -20.81 -14.45 0.69
CA LEU A 44 -22.26 -14.68 0.83
C LEU A 44 -23.09 -13.40 0.69
N GLN A 45 -22.47 -12.22 0.71
CA GLN A 45 -23.15 -10.93 0.52
C GLN A 45 -23.20 -10.47 -0.93
N GLN A 46 -22.55 -11.18 -1.87
CA GLN A 46 -22.59 -10.82 -3.27
C GLN A 46 -24.04 -10.86 -3.80
N ASN A 47 -24.45 -9.80 -4.48
CA ASN A 47 -25.75 -9.72 -5.12
C ASN A 47 -25.79 -10.65 -6.35
N CYS A 48 -26.99 -11.06 -6.78
CA CYS A 48 -27.14 -11.90 -7.97
C CYS A 48 -26.67 -11.26 -9.30
N ASP A 49 -26.37 -9.96 -9.29
CA ASP A 49 -25.81 -9.25 -10.45
C ASP A 49 -24.28 -9.20 -10.42
N GLY A 50 -23.62 -9.80 -9.43
CA GLY A 50 -22.17 -9.79 -9.23
C GLY A 50 -21.67 -8.67 -8.31
N SER A 51 -22.48 -7.65 -8.03
CA SER A 51 -22.06 -6.52 -7.18
C SER A 51 -22.09 -6.79 -5.68
N TRP A 52 -21.38 -5.98 -4.90
CA TRP A 52 -21.58 -5.87 -3.45
C TRP A 52 -22.33 -4.59 -3.07
N GLY A 53 -22.99 -4.64 -1.91
CA GLY A 53 -23.64 -3.48 -1.31
C GLY A 53 -25.04 -3.13 -1.86
N PRO A 54 -25.84 -2.37 -1.08
CA PRO A 54 -27.16 -1.91 -1.49
C PRO A 54 -27.13 -0.57 -2.27
N SER A 55 -26.04 0.18 -2.18
CA SER A 55 -25.80 1.51 -2.76
C SER A 55 -24.28 1.73 -2.85
N GLU A 56 -23.82 2.72 -3.62
CA GLU A 56 -22.37 2.91 -3.86
C GLU A 56 -21.69 1.60 -4.27
N LYS A 57 -22.40 0.84 -5.12
CA LYS A 57 -22.03 -0.52 -5.48
C LYS A 57 -20.63 -0.62 -6.11
N PRO A 58 -20.17 0.31 -6.98
CA PRO A 58 -18.79 0.26 -7.46
C PRO A 58 -17.75 0.28 -6.35
N ALA A 59 -17.94 1.09 -5.29
CA ALA A 59 -17.04 1.13 -4.14
C ALA A 59 -17.01 -0.20 -3.36
N HIS A 60 -18.18 -0.77 -3.04
CA HIS A 60 -18.24 -2.05 -2.32
C HIS A 60 -17.65 -3.19 -3.16
N THR A 61 -18.05 -3.28 -4.44
CA THR A 61 -17.51 -4.30 -5.34
C THR A 61 -15.99 -4.15 -5.51
N GLY A 62 -15.47 -2.92 -5.61
CA GLY A 62 -14.04 -2.69 -5.72
C GLY A 62 -13.26 -3.16 -4.49
N PHE A 63 -13.76 -2.91 -3.28
CA PHE A 63 -13.11 -3.43 -2.07
C PHE A 63 -13.18 -4.95 -1.95
N ALA A 64 -14.32 -5.56 -2.28
CA ALA A 64 -14.44 -7.01 -2.32
C ALA A 64 -13.46 -7.62 -3.34
N LEU A 65 -13.29 -7.02 -4.52
CA LEU A 65 -12.33 -7.46 -5.52
C LEU A 65 -10.89 -7.34 -5.04
N VAL A 66 -10.48 -6.19 -4.50
CA VAL A 66 -9.12 -6.02 -3.93
C VAL A 66 -8.84 -7.15 -2.94
N LYS A 67 -9.76 -7.35 -1.99
CA LYS A 67 -9.61 -8.37 -0.94
C LYS A 67 -9.52 -9.80 -1.48
N LEU A 68 -10.38 -10.17 -2.43
CA LEU A 68 -10.41 -11.54 -2.95
C LEU A 68 -9.23 -11.83 -3.89
N VAL A 69 -8.75 -10.82 -4.63
CA VAL A 69 -7.55 -10.92 -5.47
C VAL A 69 -6.29 -11.03 -4.61
N ASP A 70 -6.17 -10.22 -3.56
CA ASP A 70 -5.02 -10.30 -2.63
C ASP A 70 -4.95 -11.67 -1.96
N ARG A 71 -6.10 -12.24 -1.56
CA ARG A 71 -6.14 -13.61 -1.01
C ARG A 71 -5.67 -14.66 -2.01
N ALA A 72 -6.04 -14.55 -3.29
CA ALA A 72 -5.56 -15.49 -4.30
C ALA A 72 -4.03 -15.39 -4.47
N ARG A 73 -3.49 -14.16 -4.47
CA ARG A 73 -2.05 -13.90 -4.53
C ARG A 73 -1.29 -14.48 -3.34
N GLU A 74 -1.80 -14.31 -2.11
CA GLU A 74 -1.24 -14.93 -0.90
C GLU A 74 -1.18 -16.46 -0.98
N LEU A 75 -2.22 -17.06 -1.57
CA LEU A 75 -2.31 -18.51 -1.76
C LEU A 75 -1.50 -19.01 -2.97
N GLY A 76 -0.97 -18.10 -3.79
CA GLY A 76 -0.22 -18.42 -5.01
C GLY A 76 -1.08 -19.09 -6.09
N VAL A 77 -2.35 -18.71 -6.20
CA VAL A 77 -3.31 -19.24 -7.19
C VAL A 77 -3.89 -18.13 -8.06
N ASP A 78 -4.41 -18.48 -9.24
CA ASP A 78 -5.06 -17.51 -10.12
C ASP A 78 -6.44 -17.08 -9.56
N PRO A 79 -6.69 -15.77 -9.32
CA PRO A 79 -7.98 -15.29 -8.84
C PRO A 79 -9.14 -15.52 -9.81
N PHE A 80 -8.88 -15.78 -11.10
CA PHE A 80 -9.89 -16.01 -12.14
C PHE A 80 -10.01 -17.48 -12.57
N ASP A 81 -9.33 -18.43 -11.90
CA ASP A 81 -9.45 -19.86 -12.19
C ASP A 81 -10.31 -20.61 -11.13
N PRO A 82 -11.55 -21.02 -11.46
CA PRO A 82 -12.42 -21.79 -10.57
C PRO A 82 -11.91 -23.20 -10.20
N ASP A 83 -10.95 -23.74 -10.96
CA ASP A 83 -10.31 -25.02 -10.63
C ASP A 83 -9.20 -24.83 -9.56
N GLU A 84 -8.66 -23.63 -9.39
CA GLU A 84 -7.59 -23.32 -8.41
C GLU A 84 -8.08 -22.55 -7.17
N TYR A 85 -9.01 -21.61 -7.34
CA TYR A 85 -9.44 -20.71 -6.26
C TYR A 85 -10.94 -20.82 -5.96
N GLU A 86 -11.27 -21.11 -4.69
CA GLU A 86 -12.65 -21.37 -4.28
C GLU A 86 -13.61 -20.18 -4.45
N TYR A 87 -13.07 -18.95 -4.51
CA TYR A 87 -13.83 -17.72 -4.70
C TYR A 87 -13.68 -17.12 -6.11
N ALA A 88 -13.10 -17.83 -7.07
CA ALA A 88 -12.87 -17.30 -8.42
C ALA A 88 -14.17 -16.87 -9.11
N GLU A 89 -15.26 -17.63 -8.97
CA GLU A 89 -16.57 -17.24 -9.53
C GLU A 89 -17.08 -15.92 -8.92
N ASN A 90 -16.84 -15.67 -7.63
CA ASN A 90 -17.18 -14.40 -7.01
C ASN A 90 -16.35 -13.24 -7.60
N VAL A 91 -15.05 -13.48 -7.85
CA VAL A 91 -14.15 -12.50 -8.49
C VAL A 91 -14.59 -12.21 -9.92
N ILE A 92 -14.85 -13.23 -10.73
CA ILE A 92 -15.32 -13.11 -12.12
C ILE A 92 -16.61 -12.28 -12.17
N ASP A 93 -17.64 -12.67 -11.42
CA ASP A 93 -18.93 -11.97 -11.40
C ASP A 93 -18.79 -10.50 -10.94
N GLY A 94 -17.94 -10.25 -9.93
CA GLY A 94 -17.65 -8.91 -9.43
C GLY A 94 -16.92 -8.03 -10.44
N PHE A 95 -15.90 -8.59 -11.10
CA PHE A 95 -15.11 -7.92 -12.12
C PHE A 95 -15.97 -7.55 -13.33
N GLU A 96 -16.71 -8.53 -13.89
CA GLU A 96 -17.59 -8.29 -15.04
C GLU A 96 -18.66 -7.24 -14.73
N TRP A 97 -19.24 -7.30 -13.53
CA TRP A 97 -20.20 -6.30 -13.11
C TRP A 97 -19.56 -4.92 -12.99
N LEU A 98 -18.41 -4.79 -12.33
CA LEU A 98 -17.74 -3.50 -12.13
C LEU A 98 -17.32 -2.91 -13.48
N GLU A 99 -16.75 -3.72 -14.37
CA GLU A 99 -16.39 -3.31 -15.72
C GLU A 99 -17.60 -2.76 -16.49
N SER A 100 -18.78 -3.37 -16.34
CA SER A 100 -20.01 -2.89 -16.98
C SER A 100 -20.53 -1.54 -16.46
N GLN A 101 -20.00 -1.03 -15.33
CA GLN A 101 -20.41 0.25 -14.75
C GLN A 101 -19.62 1.46 -15.25
N LYS A 102 -18.60 1.25 -16.10
CA LYS A 102 -17.74 2.32 -16.64
C LYS A 102 -18.57 3.42 -17.31
N THR A 103 -18.32 4.67 -16.95
CA THR A 103 -18.80 5.85 -17.68
C THR A 103 -17.63 6.47 -18.44
N ILE A 104 -17.69 6.43 -19.76
CA ILE A 104 -16.63 6.94 -20.64
C ILE A 104 -16.90 8.40 -20.99
N GLN A 105 -15.93 9.26 -20.73
CA GLN A 105 -15.89 10.66 -21.16
C GLN A 105 -14.92 10.79 -22.33
N LEU A 106 -15.40 11.31 -23.47
CA LEU A 106 -14.61 11.47 -24.70
C LEU A 106 -14.22 12.93 -24.94
N GLY A 107 -13.12 13.14 -25.67
CA GLY A 107 -12.61 14.45 -26.03
C GLY A 107 -11.90 15.16 -24.87
N VAL A 108 -11.34 14.38 -23.94
CA VAL A 108 -10.47 14.87 -22.86
C VAL A 108 -9.11 15.28 -23.43
N ASP A 109 -8.44 16.25 -22.80
CA ASP A 109 -7.03 16.55 -23.06
C ASP A 109 -6.18 15.82 -22.04
N ASP A 110 -5.64 14.69 -22.46
CA ASP A 110 -4.80 13.73 -21.76
C ASP A 110 -3.40 13.68 -22.42
N SER A 111 -2.98 14.78 -23.03
CA SER A 111 -1.69 14.88 -23.75
C SER A 111 -0.44 14.70 -22.87
N GLN A 112 -0.61 14.68 -21.54
CA GLN A 112 0.43 14.40 -20.56
C GLN A 112 0.53 12.91 -20.19
N THR A 113 -0.37 12.06 -20.70
CA THR A 113 -0.43 10.62 -20.42
C THR A 113 -0.58 9.85 -21.75
N ASN A 114 -1.60 9.00 -21.91
CA ASN A 114 -1.73 8.12 -23.08
C ASN A 114 -2.28 8.81 -24.34
N ASN A 115 -2.76 10.05 -24.22
CA ASN A 115 -3.25 10.89 -25.33
C ASN A 115 -4.30 10.18 -26.23
N ASN A 116 -5.18 9.37 -25.63
CA ASN A 116 -6.25 8.65 -26.32
C ASN A 116 -7.58 9.46 -26.37
N GLY A 117 -7.64 10.57 -25.63
CA GLY A 117 -8.77 11.49 -25.56
C GLY A 117 -9.94 10.96 -24.72
N GLN A 118 -9.70 10.03 -23.79
CA GLN A 118 -10.71 9.40 -22.95
C GLN A 118 -10.39 9.55 -21.46
N ALA A 119 -11.45 9.55 -20.66
CA ALA A 119 -11.35 9.38 -19.22
C ALA A 119 -12.54 8.54 -18.74
N ILE A 120 -12.36 7.75 -17.68
CA ILE A 120 -13.37 6.82 -17.18
C ILE A 120 -13.66 7.10 -15.71
N PHE A 121 -14.95 7.08 -15.36
CA PHE A 121 -15.38 7.20 -13.96
C PHE A 121 -16.62 6.35 -13.68
N PHE A 122 -16.97 6.25 -12.41
CA PHE A 122 -18.05 5.40 -11.92
C PHE A 122 -19.10 6.21 -11.15
N SER A 123 -20.29 5.65 -11.03
CA SER A 123 -21.44 6.25 -10.34
C SER A 123 -21.82 7.66 -10.82
N PRO A 124 -22.28 7.81 -12.08
CA PRO A 124 -22.54 9.13 -12.68
C PRO A 124 -23.61 9.97 -11.99
N THR A 125 -24.37 9.37 -11.06
CA THR A 125 -25.48 10.00 -10.35
C THR A 125 -25.21 10.32 -8.88
N GLY A 126 -24.02 10.03 -8.34
CA GLY A 126 -23.67 10.37 -6.96
C GLY A 126 -22.34 9.78 -6.49
N HIS A 127 -21.60 10.52 -5.67
CA HIS A 127 -20.31 10.10 -5.06
C HIS A 127 -19.32 9.47 -6.06
N GLN A 128 -19.15 10.11 -7.22
CA GLN A 128 -18.28 9.64 -8.30
C GLN A 128 -16.87 9.34 -7.81
N THR A 129 -16.33 10.20 -6.94
CA THR A 129 -14.94 10.14 -6.49
C THR A 129 -14.62 8.88 -5.69
N TYR A 130 -15.41 8.53 -4.67
CA TYR A 130 -15.21 7.27 -3.93
C TYR A 130 -15.32 6.04 -4.82
N ASN A 131 -16.39 5.99 -5.61
CA ASN A 131 -16.66 4.85 -6.48
C ASN A 131 -15.56 4.68 -7.53
N THR A 132 -15.05 5.78 -8.06
CA THR A 132 -14.00 5.76 -9.08
C THR A 132 -12.64 5.43 -8.47
N ALA A 133 -12.32 5.95 -7.28
CA ALA A 133 -11.04 5.71 -6.64
C ALA A 133 -10.90 4.25 -6.19
N ILE A 134 -11.96 3.67 -5.63
CA ILE A 134 -11.96 2.27 -5.18
C ILE A 134 -12.04 1.31 -6.38
N ALA A 135 -12.75 1.68 -7.46
CA ALA A 135 -12.69 0.93 -8.70
C ALA A 135 -11.28 0.96 -9.32
N LEU A 136 -10.60 2.12 -9.29
CA LEU A 136 -9.22 2.26 -9.74
C LEU A 136 -8.30 1.30 -8.96
N MET A 137 -8.42 1.24 -7.64
CA MET A 137 -7.68 0.28 -6.81
C MET A 137 -7.92 -1.16 -7.28
N ALA A 138 -9.18 -1.55 -7.49
CA ALA A 138 -9.53 -2.90 -7.90
C ALA A 138 -8.92 -3.28 -9.25
N PHE A 139 -9.01 -2.41 -10.27
CA PHE A 139 -8.44 -2.68 -11.59
C PHE A 139 -6.90 -2.64 -11.59
N ALA A 140 -6.30 -1.69 -10.86
CA ALA A 140 -4.85 -1.61 -10.74
C ALA A 140 -4.25 -2.80 -9.97
N ASN A 141 -4.98 -3.33 -8.98
CA ASN A 141 -4.55 -4.52 -8.23
C ASN A 141 -4.52 -5.81 -9.09
N LEU A 142 -5.06 -5.77 -10.31
CA LEU A 142 -4.94 -6.88 -11.26
C LEU A 142 -3.59 -6.93 -11.97
N ASN A 143 -2.71 -5.94 -11.79
CA ASN A 143 -1.39 -5.95 -12.43
C ASN A 143 -0.66 -7.28 -12.19
N GLY A 144 -0.15 -7.89 -13.26
CA GLY A 144 0.38 -9.26 -13.27
C GLY A 144 -0.59 -10.33 -13.76
N HIS A 145 -1.91 -10.07 -13.75
CA HIS A 145 -2.94 -11.01 -14.22
C HIS A 145 -3.38 -10.73 -15.67
N PRO A 146 -3.86 -11.76 -16.43
CA PRO A 146 -4.36 -11.59 -17.80
C PRO A 146 -5.50 -10.57 -17.96
N GLU A 147 -6.31 -10.37 -16.91
CA GLU A 147 -7.44 -9.44 -16.86
C GLU A 147 -7.02 -7.99 -16.68
N TYR A 148 -5.74 -7.73 -16.41
CA TYR A 148 -5.20 -6.37 -16.30
C TYR A 148 -5.29 -5.62 -17.63
N ASP A 149 -5.91 -4.44 -17.58
CA ASP A 149 -5.98 -3.51 -18.71
C ASP A 149 -5.35 -2.17 -18.29
N GLY A 150 -4.09 -1.97 -18.67
CA GLY A 150 -3.35 -0.74 -18.39
C GLY A 150 -3.97 0.51 -19.03
N ILE A 151 -4.68 0.38 -20.16
CA ILE A 151 -5.39 1.52 -20.78
C ILE A 151 -6.59 1.90 -19.92
N LEU A 152 -7.34 0.92 -19.41
CA LEU A 152 -8.45 1.18 -18.49
C LEU A 152 -7.95 1.88 -17.21
N VAL A 153 -6.87 1.40 -16.61
CA VAL A 153 -6.29 2.00 -15.40
C VAL A 153 -5.81 3.42 -15.67
N GLN A 154 -5.16 3.66 -16.81
CA GLN A 154 -4.77 5.00 -17.22
C GLN A 154 -5.98 5.92 -17.43
N ASP A 155 -7.01 5.48 -18.15
CA ASP A 155 -8.19 6.32 -18.43
C ASP A 155 -8.99 6.66 -17.16
N ILE A 156 -9.00 5.78 -16.15
CA ILE A 156 -9.58 6.11 -14.85
C ILE A 156 -8.69 7.13 -14.10
N THR A 157 -7.37 6.97 -14.19
CA THR A 157 -6.39 7.92 -13.64
C THR A 157 -6.52 9.30 -14.28
N ASP A 158 -6.71 9.36 -15.60
CA ASP A 158 -6.92 10.57 -16.38
C ASP A 158 -8.17 11.34 -15.93
N TRP A 159 -9.21 10.64 -15.44
CA TRP A 159 -10.36 11.31 -14.84
C TRP A 159 -9.99 12.08 -13.58
N PHE A 160 -9.12 11.53 -12.73
CA PHE A 160 -8.64 12.25 -11.54
C PHE A 160 -7.72 13.41 -11.89
N ILE A 161 -6.85 13.25 -12.89
CA ILE A 161 -6.02 14.32 -13.45
C ILE A 161 -6.90 15.47 -13.96
N LEU A 162 -7.93 15.15 -14.74
CA LEU A 162 -8.86 16.13 -15.30
C LEU A 162 -9.69 16.85 -14.22
N THR A 163 -10.05 16.15 -13.14
CA THR A 163 -11.03 16.64 -12.17
C THR A 163 -10.43 17.17 -10.87
N GLN A 164 -9.10 17.17 -10.72
CA GLN A 164 -8.42 17.80 -9.59
C GLN A 164 -8.85 19.27 -9.50
N ASN A 165 -9.26 19.68 -8.29
CA ASN A 165 -9.69 21.05 -8.07
C ASN A 165 -8.49 22.01 -8.03
N PRO A 166 -8.71 23.32 -8.21
CA PRO A 166 -7.64 24.31 -8.13
C PRO A 166 -6.91 24.38 -6.77
N ASP A 167 -7.52 23.86 -5.70
CA ASP A 167 -6.91 23.75 -4.38
C ASP A 167 -6.05 22.47 -4.22
N GLY A 168 -5.98 21.62 -5.24
CA GLY A 168 -5.18 20.40 -5.27
C GLY A 168 -5.90 19.13 -4.82
N GLY A 169 -7.07 19.25 -4.19
CA GLY A 169 -7.84 18.12 -3.69
C GLY A 169 -8.98 17.68 -4.63
N TRP A 170 -9.84 16.81 -4.10
CA TRP A 170 -11.07 16.37 -4.78
C TRP A 170 -12.29 16.48 -3.87
N ARG A 171 -13.47 16.50 -4.50
CA ARG A 171 -14.78 16.44 -3.84
C ARG A 171 -15.60 15.29 -4.40
N TYR A 172 -16.82 15.07 -3.90
CA TYR A 172 -17.68 13.94 -4.26
C TYR A 172 -18.02 13.76 -5.75
N THR A 173 -17.88 14.80 -6.57
CA THR A 173 -18.15 14.76 -8.01
C THR A 173 -17.08 15.54 -8.76
N GLY A 174 -16.82 15.15 -10.02
CA GLY A 174 -15.80 15.78 -10.85
C GLY A 174 -15.97 17.30 -10.96
N SER A 175 -14.86 18.04 -10.82
CA SER A 175 -14.79 19.51 -10.96
C SER A 175 -15.70 20.31 -10.00
N THR A 176 -15.95 19.79 -8.79
CA THR A 176 -16.72 20.47 -7.74
C THR A 176 -15.78 21.02 -6.67
N THR A 177 -15.78 22.33 -6.46
CA THR A 177 -15.10 22.99 -5.33
C THR A 177 -16.08 23.22 -4.17
N GLU A 178 -15.67 23.26 -2.91
CA GLU A 178 -14.33 23.10 -2.28
C GLU A 178 -13.99 21.62 -2.03
N SER A 179 -12.70 21.23 -2.05
CA SER A 179 -12.26 19.84 -1.79
C SER A 179 -12.50 19.39 -0.34
N ASP A 180 -12.43 18.08 -0.08
CA ASP A 180 -12.39 17.55 1.30
C ASP A 180 -11.44 16.37 1.44
N ASN A 181 -10.91 16.17 2.65
CA ASN A 181 -9.87 15.17 2.89
C ASN A 181 -10.39 13.73 2.98
N SER A 182 -11.71 13.56 3.04
CA SER A 182 -12.31 12.23 2.98
C SER A 182 -12.29 11.70 1.54
N ASN A 183 -12.56 12.57 0.55
CA ASN A 183 -12.45 12.23 -0.86
C ASN A 183 -10.98 12.23 -1.33
N THR A 184 -10.21 13.27 -1.02
CA THR A 184 -8.80 13.37 -1.47
C THR A 184 -7.97 12.17 -1.01
N GLY A 185 -8.14 11.71 0.23
CA GLY A 185 -7.43 10.53 0.72
C GLY A 185 -7.75 9.25 -0.06
N TYR A 186 -9.01 9.02 -0.41
CA TYR A 186 -9.38 7.88 -1.25
C TYR A 186 -8.82 7.99 -2.67
N VAL A 187 -8.81 9.20 -3.25
CA VAL A 187 -8.17 9.43 -4.54
C VAL A 187 -6.68 9.11 -4.48
N ALA A 188 -5.97 9.57 -3.44
CA ALA A 188 -4.55 9.29 -3.28
C ALA A 188 -4.25 7.79 -3.19
N ILE A 189 -5.10 7.01 -2.52
CA ILE A 189 -4.96 5.54 -2.48
C ILE A 189 -5.14 4.94 -3.88
N GLY A 190 -6.20 5.33 -4.60
CA GLY A 190 -6.43 4.85 -5.97
C GLY A 190 -5.28 5.19 -6.90
N LEU A 191 -4.76 6.41 -6.82
CA LEU A 191 -3.60 6.86 -7.60
C LEU A 191 -2.31 6.14 -7.21
N ALA A 192 -2.11 5.83 -5.93
CA ALA A 192 -0.97 5.03 -5.49
C ALA A 192 -0.99 3.63 -6.10
N TYR A 193 -2.16 2.97 -6.09
CA TYR A 193 -2.36 1.69 -6.78
C TYR A 193 -2.12 1.80 -8.28
N ALA A 194 -2.66 2.84 -8.93
CA ALA A 194 -2.51 3.05 -10.37
C ALA A 194 -1.03 3.27 -10.76
N GLY A 195 -0.31 4.11 -10.04
CA GLY A 195 1.12 4.35 -10.28
C GLY A 195 1.96 3.08 -10.09
N ASN A 196 1.66 2.29 -9.05
CA ASN A 196 2.29 0.99 -8.85
C ASN A 196 1.98 -0.02 -9.98
N ALA A 197 0.81 0.11 -10.61
CA ALA A 197 0.43 -0.67 -11.78
C ALA A 197 0.99 -0.10 -13.11
N GLY A 198 1.75 1.00 -13.06
CA GLY A 198 2.41 1.61 -14.22
C GLY A 198 1.62 2.70 -14.92
N ALA A 199 0.58 3.27 -14.28
CA ALA A 199 -0.10 4.45 -14.81
C ALA A 199 0.78 5.71 -14.70
N ASP A 200 0.74 6.54 -15.74
CA ASP A 200 1.37 7.85 -15.78
C ASP A 200 0.61 8.84 -14.90
N ILE A 201 1.32 9.42 -13.94
CA ILE A 201 0.79 10.43 -13.02
C ILE A 201 1.65 11.69 -13.12
N PRO A 202 1.16 12.76 -13.78
CA PRO A 202 1.93 13.97 -14.00
C PRO A 202 2.37 14.66 -12.71
N ASP A 203 3.57 15.24 -12.71
CA ASP A 203 4.09 16.05 -11.59
C ASP A 203 3.18 17.22 -11.22
N SER A 204 2.42 17.73 -12.19
CA SER A 204 1.43 18.80 -11.96
C SER A 204 0.33 18.36 -11.00
N LEU A 205 -0.13 17.10 -11.08
CA LEU A 205 -1.10 16.53 -10.14
C LEU A 205 -0.49 16.42 -8.74
N LYS A 206 0.72 15.87 -8.64
CA LYS A 206 1.43 15.71 -7.36
C LYS A 206 1.72 17.06 -6.69
N THR A 207 2.12 18.06 -7.49
CA THR A 207 2.30 19.44 -7.02
C THR A 207 0.99 20.02 -6.49
N GLY A 208 -0.12 19.81 -7.21
CA GLY A 208 -1.46 20.18 -6.75
C GLY A 208 -1.79 19.56 -5.40
N LEU A 209 -1.68 18.23 -5.30
CA LEU A 209 -1.96 17.49 -4.06
C LEU A 209 -1.05 17.92 -2.91
N SER A 210 0.24 18.21 -3.16
CA SER A 210 1.14 18.69 -2.12
C SER A 210 0.69 20.05 -1.53
N ASN A 211 0.11 20.94 -2.36
CA ASN A 211 -0.50 22.18 -1.87
C ASN A 211 -1.77 21.92 -1.05
N TRP A 212 -2.57 20.91 -1.43
CA TRP A 212 -3.74 20.49 -0.64
C TRP A 212 -3.33 19.96 0.73
N VAL A 213 -2.32 19.09 0.79
CA VAL A 213 -1.77 18.53 2.03
C VAL A 213 -1.29 19.65 2.96
N ASP A 214 -0.49 20.59 2.43
CA ASP A 214 -0.01 21.77 3.16
C ASP A 214 -1.17 22.62 3.69
N TYR A 215 -2.22 22.80 2.88
CA TYR A 215 -3.40 23.55 3.30
C TYR A 215 -4.20 22.83 4.39
N ILE A 216 -4.55 21.56 4.19
CA ILE A 216 -5.57 20.85 4.98
C ILE A 216 -5.03 20.27 6.28
N GLN A 217 -3.72 20.06 6.38
CA GLN A 217 -3.10 19.75 7.65
C GLN A 217 -3.30 20.93 8.59
N ASN A 218 -3.75 20.63 9.82
CA ASN A 218 -3.86 21.65 10.82
C ASN A 218 -2.46 22.01 11.32
N ASP A 219 -2.01 23.22 10.99
CA ASP A 219 -0.71 23.75 11.40
C ASP A 219 -0.58 23.84 12.92
N GLN A 220 0.66 23.64 13.39
CA GLN A 220 0.98 23.73 14.81
C GLN A 220 0.54 25.08 15.43
N GLY A 221 -0.42 24.99 16.36
CA GLY A 221 -0.87 26.13 17.18
C GLY A 221 -2.08 26.88 16.62
N ALA A 222 -2.71 26.39 15.56
CA ALA A 222 -4.00 26.88 15.10
C ALA A 222 -5.14 26.10 15.79
N ALA A 223 -5.79 26.74 16.77
CA ALA A 223 -6.87 26.10 17.54
C ALA A 223 -7.96 25.47 16.65
N ASP A 224 -8.25 24.18 16.89
CA ASP A 224 -9.31 23.45 16.23
C ASP A 224 -10.67 23.57 16.94
N ASN A 225 -11.67 22.83 16.43
CA ASN A 225 -13.06 22.92 16.86
C ASN A 225 -13.42 22.00 18.05
N ASP A 226 -12.47 21.23 18.61
CA ASP A 226 -12.73 20.31 19.73
C ASP A 226 -12.51 20.94 21.12
N GLY A 227 -11.88 22.11 21.15
CA GLY A 227 -11.72 22.93 22.36
C GLY A 227 -10.49 22.57 23.20
N GLU A 228 -9.59 21.71 22.69
CA GLU A 228 -8.27 21.52 23.27
C GLU A 228 -7.31 22.67 22.89
N ASN A 229 -6.35 22.98 23.78
CA ASN A 229 -5.22 23.85 23.42
C ASN A 229 -4.05 22.92 23.11
N ASP A 230 -4.11 22.20 21.99
CA ASP A 230 -3.07 21.27 21.59
C ASP A 230 -2.35 21.76 20.31
N PRO A 231 -1.05 21.49 20.13
CA PRO A 231 -0.32 21.91 18.94
C PRO A 231 -0.65 20.95 17.78
N ASP A 232 -1.50 21.36 16.86
CA ASP A 232 -2.12 20.45 15.92
C ASP A 232 -1.16 20.03 14.79
N GLY A 233 -1.32 18.79 14.33
CA GLY A 233 -0.64 18.21 13.17
C GLY A 233 -1.51 17.23 12.39
N GLY A 234 -2.76 17.04 12.83
CA GLY A 234 -3.74 16.18 12.19
C GLY A 234 -4.40 16.87 11.00
N SER A 235 -5.36 16.20 10.37
CA SER A 235 -6.05 16.72 9.19
C SER A 235 -7.52 17.07 9.46
N GLY A 236 -7.93 18.26 9.02
CA GLY A 236 -9.33 18.70 9.02
C GLY A 236 -10.15 18.13 7.85
N TYR A 237 -11.47 18.40 7.83
CA TYR A 237 -12.36 17.84 6.81
C TYR A 237 -12.34 18.62 5.50
N TYR A 238 -12.86 19.85 5.47
CA TYR A 238 -12.81 20.75 4.29
C TYR A 238 -12.06 22.06 4.56
N VAL A 239 -11.78 22.33 5.83
CA VAL A 239 -10.85 23.37 6.32
C VAL A 239 -10.00 22.76 7.43
N PRO A 240 -8.82 23.32 7.74
CA PRO A 240 -7.80 22.59 8.51
C PRO A 240 -8.18 22.33 9.96
N TYR A 241 -8.93 23.25 10.56
CA TYR A 241 -9.37 23.22 11.96
C TYR A 241 -10.75 22.58 12.17
N ASP A 242 -11.43 22.14 11.10
CA ASP A 242 -12.76 21.55 11.23
C ASP A 242 -12.69 20.03 11.29
N TRP A 243 -13.07 19.49 12.45
CA TRP A 243 -13.30 18.07 12.68
C TRP A 243 -12.01 17.26 12.48
N VAL A 244 -10.91 17.70 13.10
CA VAL A 244 -9.61 17.03 13.03
C VAL A 244 -9.73 15.64 13.67
N ASN A 245 -9.28 14.59 12.97
CA ASN A 245 -9.30 13.23 13.51
C ASN A 245 -8.27 12.28 12.88
N CYS A 246 -8.07 11.12 13.50
CA CYS A 246 -7.10 10.12 13.06
C CYS A 246 -7.42 9.53 11.68
N LEU A 247 -8.70 9.43 11.28
CA LEU A 247 -9.08 8.94 9.94
C LEU A 247 -8.45 9.81 8.84
N LYS A 248 -8.68 11.12 8.91
CA LYS A 248 -8.15 12.07 7.92
C LYS A 248 -6.65 12.26 8.07
N THR A 249 -6.13 12.12 9.29
CA THR A 249 -4.68 12.13 9.52
C THR A 249 -4.00 10.94 8.84
N GLY A 250 -4.60 9.74 8.90
CA GLY A 250 -4.15 8.58 8.13
C GLY A 250 -4.15 8.83 6.61
N ASN A 251 -5.17 9.50 6.09
CA ASN A 251 -5.21 9.89 4.68
C ASN A 251 -4.04 10.82 4.31
N ILE A 252 -3.78 11.89 5.06
CA ILE A 252 -2.67 12.81 4.72
C ILE A 252 -1.29 12.15 4.82
N ILE A 253 -1.10 11.14 5.67
CA ILE A 253 0.17 10.38 5.73
C ILE A 253 0.44 9.68 4.39
N LEU A 254 -0.58 9.03 3.81
CA LEU A 254 -0.45 8.43 2.48
C LEU A 254 -0.24 9.52 1.41
N GLU A 255 -1.02 10.61 1.46
CA GLU A 255 -0.89 11.72 0.51
C GLU A 255 0.51 12.33 0.53
N MET A 256 1.09 12.53 1.72
CA MET A 256 2.47 13.02 1.93
C MET A 256 3.48 12.09 1.24
N GLY A 257 3.42 10.79 1.53
CA GLY A 257 4.28 9.81 0.88
C GLY A 257 4.16 9.84 -0.64
N PHE A 258 2.92 9.87 -1.13
CA PHE A 258 2.62 9.85 -2.56
C PHE A 258 3.17 11.08 -3.31
N VAL A 259 3.23 12.24 -2.64
CA VAL A 259 3.83 13.47 -3.22
C VAL A 259 5.33 13.61 -2.94
N GLY A 260 5.97 12.59 -2.36
CA GLY A 260 7.42 12.50 -2.21
C GLY A 260 7.97 12.87 -0.84
N ASP A 261 7.14 13.00 0.19
CA ASP A 261 7.67 13.13 1.56
C ASP A 261 8.35 11.85 2.03
N THR A 262 9.25 12.02 2.99
CA THR A 262 9.87 10.93 3.75
C THR A 262 9.37 10.96 5.20
N THR A 263 9.76 9.96 5.99
CA THR A 263 9.50 9.92 7.43
C THR A 263 10.16 11.07 8.19
N GLU A 264 11.14 11.76 7.58
CA GLU A 264 11.82 12.94 8.15
C GLU A 264 11.15 14.27 7.79
N SER A 265 10.14 14.27 6.91
CA SER A 265 9.41 15.50 6.56
C SER A 265 8.71 16.09 7.77
N GLN A 266 8.83 17.40 7.98
CA GLN A 266 8.25 18.08 9.16
C GLN A 266 6.73 17.88 9.28
N ARG A 267 6.02 17.90 8.14
CA ARG A 267 4.56 17.65 8.09
C ARG A 267 4.20 16.20 8.40
N MET A 268 5.09 15.25 8.08
CA MET A 268 4.94 13.84 8.47
C MET A 268 5.08 13.67 9.98
N GLU A 269 6.13 14.24 10.58
CA GLU A 269 6.34 14.23 12.04
C GLU A 269 5.10 14.75 12.79
N TYR A 270 4.51 15.86 12.33
CA TYR A 270 3.30 16.44 12.93
C TYR A 270 2.07 15.53 12.83
N ALA A 271 1.89 14.83 11.70
CA ALA A 271 0.80 13.88 11.53
C ALA A 271 0.96 12.66 12.46
N ILE A 272 2.18 12.15 12.60
CA ILE A 272 2.49 11.04 13.52
C ILE A 272 2.29 11.48 14.98
N ASP A 273 2.77 12.66 15.38
CA ASP A 273 2.55 13.22 16.71
C ASP A 273 1.06 13.35 17.05
N TYR A 274 0.23 13.72 16.07
CA TYR A 274 -1.23 13.75 16.24
C TYR A 274 -1.78 12.33 16.50
N LEU A 275 -1.39 11.34 15.71
CA LEU A 275 -1.83 9.96 15.92
C LEU A 275 -1.42 9.42 17.30
N VAL A 276 -0.19 9.67 17.73
CA VAL A 276 0.33 9.24 19.04
C VAL A 276 -0.50 9.82 20.19
N ARG A 277 -0.82 11.12 20.13
CA ARG A 277 -1.63 11.81 21.16
C ARG A 277 -3.04 11.26 21.25
N HIS A 278 -3.67 10.98 20.11
CA HIS A 278 -5.07 10.55 20.02
C HIS A 278 -5.23 9.03 19.89
N TRP A 279 -4.15 8.25 20.06
CA TRP A 279 -4.16 6.81 19.83
C TRP A 279 -5.20 6.05 20.67
N ASN A 280 -5.50 6.57 21.86
CA ASN A 280 -6.44 5.95 22.78
C ASN A 280 -7.86 6.55 22.74
N ASP A 281 -8.09 7.52 21.85
CA ASP A 281 -9.38 8.19 21.74
C ASP A 281 -10.42 7.35 21.00
N VAL A 282 -11.69 7.68 21.26
CA VAL A 282 -12.82 7.02 20.60
C VAL A 282 -13.08 7.61 19.22
N GLY A 283 -13.21 6.75 18.22
CA GLY A 283 -13.61 7.09 16.87
C GLY A 283 -15.12 7.21 16.70
N SER A 284 -15.83 7.68 17.72
CA SER A 284 -17.30 7.81 17.70
C SER A 284 -17.75 9.09 18.40
N GLY A 285 -19.00 9.51 18.19
CA GLY A 285 -19.53 10.74 18.76
C GLY A 285 -19.38 11.93 17.82
N ILE A 286 -19.36 13.15 18.37
CA ILE A 286 -19.40 14.37 17.54
C ILE A 286 -18.06 14.67 16.84
N TYR A 287 -16.93 14.39 17.51
CA TYR A 287 -15.59 14.67 16.97
C TYR A 287 -14.91 13.44 16.39
N MET A 288 -15.24 12.24 16.89
CA MET A 288 -14.70 10.97 16.36
C MET A 288 -13.17 10.99 16.23
N THR A 289 -12.49 11.53 17.24
CA THR A 289 -11.08 11.89 17.17
C THR A 289 -10.18 10.69 16.88
N GLY A 290 -10.41 9.56 17.55
CA GLY A 290 -9.57 8.35 17.43
C GLY A 290 -10.14 7.27 16.49
N TRP A 291 -9.68 6.04 16.67
CA TRP A 291 -10.05 4.86 15.86
C TRP A 291 -10.87 3.81 16.65
N LYS A 292 -10.88 3.88 17.98
CA LYS A 292 -11.58 2.89 18.82
C LYS A 292 -13.11 3.01 18.69
N ASN A 293 -13.84 2.02 19.20
CA ASN A 293 -15.30 1.95 19.15
C ASN A 293 -15.86 1.78 17.72
N TYR A 294 -15.37 0.76 17.03
CA TYR A 294 -15.86 0.27 15.73
C TYR A 294 -15.63 1.21 14.53
N ASN A 295 -14.62 2.09 14.58
CA ASN A 295 -14.25 2.95 13.45
C ASN A 295 -13.20 2.25 12.56
N TYR A 296 -13.65 1.22 11.85
CA TYR A 296 -12.82 0.42 10.94
C TYR A 296 -12.33 1.24 9.76
N GLN A 297 -13.06 2.27 9.32
CA GLN A 297 -12.59 3.18 8.28
C GLN A 297 -11.35 3.96 8.74
N ALA A 298 -11.34 4.45 9.99
CA ALA A 298 -10.17 5.12 10.54
C ALA A 298 -8.97 4.16 10.63
N MET A 299 -9.17 2.93 11.13
CA MET A 299 -8.12 1.91 11.17
C MET A 299 -7.54 1.67 9.77
N TYR A 300 -8.41 1.49 8.77
CA TYR A 300 -8.00 1.27 7.39
C TYR A 300 -7.22 2.47 6.83
N CYS A 301 -7.70 3.69 7.02
CA CYS A 301 -7.01 4.92 6.58
C CYS A 301 -5.65 5.13 7.24
N ILE A 302 -5.54 4.86 8.54
CA ILE A 302 -4.26 4.94 9.28
C ILE A 302 -3.30 3.86 8.77
N MET A 303 -3.76 2.60 8.70
CA MET A 303 -2.95 1.47 8.24
C MET A 303 -2.37 1.78 6.86
N LYS A 304 -3.18 2.21 5.89
CA LYS A 304 -2.71 2.51 4.54
C LYS A 304 -1.61 3.56 4.52
N GLY A 305 -1.76 4.63 5.30
CA GLY A 305 -0.72 5.67 5.38
C GLY A 305 0.57 5.15 6.00
N LEU A 306 0.48 4.47 7.13
CA LEU A 306 1.65 3.93 7.82
C LEU A 306 2.36 2.87 6.98
N GLU A 307 1.63 1.96 6.34
CA GLU A 307 2.22 0.91 5.50
C GLU A 307 2.78 1.44 4.19
N TYR A 308 2.11 2.40 3.54
CA TYR A 308 2.67 3.06 2.36
C TYR A 308 4.03 3.70 2.67
N MET A 309 4.16 4.26 3.88
CA MET A 309 5.38 4.87 4.41
C MET A 309 6.32 3.89 5.14
N GLN A 310 5.96 2.61 5.24
CA GLN A 310 6.75 1.56 5.91
C GLN A 310 7.05 1.88 7.39
N ILE A 311 6.10 2.51 8.08
CA ILE A 311 6.19 2.86 9.49
C ILE A 311 5.64 1.70 10.33
N GLU A 312 6.52 0.89 10.91
CA GLU A 312 6.13 -0.28 11.71
C GLU A 312 5.66 0.08 13.13
N GLU A 313 6.09 1.22 13.68
CA GLU A 313 5.80 1.65 15.05
C GLU A 313 5.72 3.19 15.13
N ILE A 314 4.86 3.73 16.00
CA ILE A 314 4.78 5.18 16.28
C ILE A 314 5.00 5.45 17.78
N ASP A 315 6.15 5.99 18.16
CA ASP A 315 6.51 6.31 19.56
C ASP A 315 6.24 5.16 20.57
N GLY A 316 6.72 3.94 20.31
CA GLY A 316 6.48 2.79 21.19
C GLY A 316 5.19 2.04 20.90
N ILE A 317 4.33 2.53 20.01
CA ILE A 317 3.02 1.95 19.71
C ILE A 317 3.13 0.99 18.53
N ASP A 318 2.94 -0.31 18.84
CA ASP A 318 2.64 -1.35 17.86
C ASP A 318 1.21 -1.18 17.37
N TRP A 319 1.05 -0.31 16.36
CA TRP A 319 -0.26 0.07 15.87
C TRP A 319 -1.00 -1.11 15.22
N TYR A 320 -0.28 -2.02 14.57
CA TYR A 320 -0.87 -3.17 13.89
C TYR A 320 -1.32 -4.23 14.91
N GLY A 321 -0.52 -4.48 15.94
CA GLY A 321 -0.94 -5.30 17.08
C GLY A 321 -2.22 -4.77 17.73
N ASP A 322 -2.29 -3.46 17.98
CA ASP A 322 -3.49 -2.83 18.56
C ASP A 322 -4.73 -2.95 17.65
N PHE A 323 -4.57 -2.78 16.33
CA PHE A 323 -5.66 -2.93 15.37
C PHE A 323 -6.12 -4.38 15.24
N SER A 324 -5.20 -5.32 15.05
CA SER A 324 -5.51 -6.74 14.89
C SER A 324 -6.19 -7.32 16.15
N ASP A 325 -5.67 -7.01 17.34
CA ASP A 325 -6.29 -7.36 18.62
C ASP A 325 -7.73 -6.85 18.70
N TYR A 326 -7.95 -5.58 18.36
CA TYR A 326 -9.27 -4.97 18.44
C TYR A 326 -10.24 -5.59 17.42
N ILE A 327 -9.80 -5.78 16.17
CA ILE A 327 -10.62 -6.32 15.09
C ILE A 327 -11.04 -7.75 15.43
N ILE A 328 -10.10 -8.62 15.83
CA ILE A 328 -10.38 -10.01 16.17
C ILE A 328 -11.32 -10.11 17.38
N ALA A 329 -11.08 -9.30 18.42
CA ALA A 329 -11.92 -9.30 19.62
C ALA A 329 -13.37 -8.84 19.37
N ASN A 330 -13.63 -8.18 18.23
CA ASN A 330 -14.93 -7.61 17.87
C ASN A 330 -15.56 -8.25 16.62
N GLN A 331 -14.99 -9.34 16.11
CA GLN A 331 -15.61 -10.12 15.03
C GLN A 331 -16.87 -10.82 15.52
N ASN A 332 -17.95 -10.75 14.74
CA ASN A 332 -19.18 -11.46 15.02
C ASN A 332 -19.02 -12.96 14.74
N ALA A 333 -19.86 -13.79 15.38
CA ALA A 333 -19.82 -15.24 15.21
C ALA A 333 -20.13 -15.73 13.78
N ASP A 334 -20.67 -14.86 12.92
CA ASP A 334 -20.92 -15.15 11.50
C ASP A 334 -19.75 -14.75 10.58
N GLY A 335 -18.67 -14.16 11.14
CA GLY A 335 -17.50 -13.69 10.41
C GLY A 335 -17.51 -12.19 10.10
N SER A 336 -18.65 -11.51 10.23
CA SER A 336 -18.77 -10.08 9.93
C SER A 336 -18.28 -9.18 11.05
N TRP A 337 -18.19 -7.87 10.78
CA TRP A 337 -17.98 -6.85 11.81
C TRP A 337 -19.18 -5.91 11.98
N SER A 338 -19.29 -5.37 13.20
CA SER A 338 -20.33 -4.40 13.57
C SER A 338 -20.25 -3.12 12.72
N LEU A 339 -21.33 -2.33 12.72
CA LEU A 339 -21.44 -1.13 11.90
C LEU A 339 -20.39 -0.08 12.30
N ASP A 340 -19.59 0.29 11.31
CA ASP A 340 -18.81 1.51 11.30
C ASP A 340 -19.73 2.75 11.28
N PRO A 341 -19.35 3.88 11.91
CA PRO A 341 -20.10 5.13 11.84
C PRO A 341 -20.46 5.62 10.42
N TRP A 342 -19.66 5.30 9.41
CA TRP A 342 -19.81 5.73 8.02
C TRP A 342 -20.11 4.57 7.05
N GLY A 343 -20.16 3.34 7.56
CA GLY A 343 -20.31 2.13 6.77
C GLY A 343 -21.56 1.32 7.12
N ASN A 344 -21.92 0.42 6.20
CA ASN A 344 -22.78 -0.72 6.55
C ASN A 344 -21.91 -1.91 6.97
N SER A 345 -22.52 -3.07 7.26
CA SER A 345 -21.79 -4.26 7.68
C SER A 345 -20.85 -4.82 6.61
N ILE A 346 -21.13 -4.59 5.32
CA ILE A 346 -20.26 -4.99 4.21
C ILE A 346 -18.98 -4.13 4.24
N LEU A 347 -19.10 -2.80 4.20
CA LEU A 347 -17.94 -1.90 4.29
C LEU A 347 -17.14 -2.09 5.58
N SER A 348 -17.82 -2.31 6.71
CA SER A 348 -17.14 -2.56 7.99
C SER A 348 -16.31 -3.85 7.94
N THR A 349 -16.84 -4.88 7.27
CA THR A 349 -16.13 -6.16 7.07
C THR A 349 -14.99 -6.01 6.07
N GLU A 350 -15.20 -5.28 4.98
CA GLU A 350 -14.14 -4.98 3.99
C GLU A 350 -12.98 -4.23 4.63
N TRP A 351 -13.23 -3.14 5.38
CA TRP A 351 -12.17 -2.39 6.06
C TRP A 351 -11.46 -3.20 7.14
N ALA A 352 -12.18 -4.02 7.90
CA ALA A 352 -11.58 -4.91 8.89
C ALA A 352 -10.63 -5.92 8.22
N LEU A 353 -11.09 -6.59 7.15
CA LEU A 353 -10.28 -7.57 6.42
C LEU A 353 -9.05 -6.92 5.78
N LEU A 354 -9.22 -5.81 5.05
CA LEU A 354 -8.13 -5.09 4.41
C LEU A 354 -7.12 -4.55 5.44
N THR A 355 -7.56 -4.18 6.65
CA THR A 355 -6.65 -3.77 7.73
C THR A 355 -5.86 -4.94 8.29
N LEU A 356 -6.49 -6.11 8.51
CA LEU A 356 -5.80 -7.30 8.99
C LEU A 356 -4.71 -7.77 8.02
N GLU A 357 -4.90 -7.58 6.72
CA GLU A 357 -3.91 -7.96 5.70
C GLU A 357 -2.92 -6.86 5.33
N LYS A 358 -3.02 -5.68 5.97
CA LYS A 358 -2.22 -4.51 5.59
C LYS A 358 -2.36 -4.16 4.10
N ALA A 359 -3.55 -4.35 3.53
CA ALA A 359 -3.81 -4.26 2.10
C ALA A 359 -3.68 -2.81 1.57
N THR A 360 -2.49 -2.50 1.06
CA THR A 360 -2.12 -1.27 0.37
C THR A 360 -0.91 -1.53 -0.53
N VAL A 361 -0.63 -0.62 -1.46
CA VAL A 361 0.68 -0.59 -2.11
C VAL A 361 1.73 0.00 -1.17
N ILE A 362 2.98 -0.39 -1.36
CA ILE A 362 4.14 0.14 -0.62
C ILE A 362 4.88 1.14 -1.53
N LYS A 363 5.43 2.21 -0.95
CA LYS A 363 6.33 3.12 -1.67
C LYS A 363 7.65 2.38 -2.01
N GLU A 364 7.86 2.09 -3.29
CA GLU A 364 9.15 1.61 -3.80
C GLU A 364 9.92 2.77 -4.47
N ILE A 365 11.16 3.00 -4.04
CA ILE A 365 12.05 3.97 -4.66
C ILE A 365 12.65 3.35 -5.93
N PRO A 366 12.42 3.91 -7.12
CA PRO A 366 13.07 3.42 -8.32
C PRO A 366 14.55 3.81 -8.30
N VAL A 367 15.43 2.85 -8.57
CA VAL A 367 16.88 3.07 -8.64
C VAL A 367 17.45 2.55 -9.95
N GLY A 368 18.49 3.22 -10.46
CA GLY A 368 19.25 2.71 -11.59
C GLY A 368 19.91 1.38 -11.23
N PHE A 369 19.55 0.31 -11.93
CA PHE A 369 20.19 -0.99 -11.80
C PHE A 369 20.82 -1.38 -13.12
N ASP A 370 22.05 -1.86 -13.07
CA ASP A 370 22.83 -2.17 -14.25
C ASP A 370 23.52 -3.52 -14.07
N VAL A 371 23.05 -4.50 -14.83
CA VAL A 371 23.68 -5.80 -14.97
C VAL A 371 24.82 -5.63 -15.95
N LYS A 372 26.05 -5.78 -15.46
CA LYS A 372 27.28 -5.65 -16.24
C LYS A 372 27.44 -4.24 -16.86
N PRO A 373 27.83 -3.27 -16.00
CA PRO A 373 28.11 -1.91 -16.45
C PRO A 373 29.03 -1.82 -17.66
N GLY A 374 28.70 -0.90 -18.56
CA GLY A 374 29.38 -0.70 -19.84
C GLY A 374 28.98 -1.69 -20.95
N SER A 375 27.87 -2.43 -20.80
CA SER A 375 27.25 -3.18 -21.89
C SER A 375 25.75 -2.96 -21.99
N CYS A 376 25.18 -3.28 -23.15
CA CYS A 376 23.75 -3.47 -23.39
C CYS A 376 23.60 -4.04 -24.83
N PRO A 377 22.81 -5.11 -25.07
CA PRO A 377 22.16 -5.96 -24.07
C PRO A 377 23.16 -6.64 -23.15
N ASN A 378 22.77 -6.92 -21.90
CA ASN A 378 23.68 -7.39 -20.86
C ASN A 378 23.82 -8.91 -20.84
N PRO A 379 24.93 -9.49 -21.34
CA PRO A 379 25.00 -10.93 -21.50
C PRO A 379 25.25 -11.64 -20.16
N ILE A 380 24.45 -12.68 -19.91
CA ILE A 380 24.71 -13.71 -18.90
C ILE A 380 25.00 -15.03 -19.61
N ASN A 381 26.22 -15.55 -19.42
CA ASN A 381 26.60 -16.87 -19.93
C ASN A 381 26.29 -17.91 -18.86
N ILE A 382 25.19 -18.63 -19.03
CA ILE A 382 24.68 -19.62 -18.07
C ILE A 382 25.63 -20.82 -17.86
N LYS A 383 26.66 -20.98 -18.70
CA LYS A 383 27.70 -22.02 -18.56
C LYS A 383 28.96 -21.51 -17.85
N SER A 384 28.99 -20.24 -17.46
CA SER A 384 30.12 -19.61 -16.80
C SER A 384 30.17 -20.00 -15.33
N ASN A 385 31.30 -20.50 -14.85
CA ASN A 385 31.61 -20.62 -13.41
C ASN A 385 32.25 -19.32 -12.87
N GLY A 386 31.91 -18.20 -13.50
CA GLY A 386 32.46 -16.88 -13.19
C GLY A 386 31.53 -16.09 -12.28
N VAL A 387 31.77 -14.79 -12.24
CA VAL A 387 30.88 -13.85 -11.57
C VAL A 387 30.20 -12.95 -12.58
N GLN A 388 28.95 -12.59 -12.30
CA GLN A 388 28.23 -11.56 -13.02
C GLN A 388 28.36 -10.23 -12.25
N PRO A 389 29.02 -9.21 -12.82
CA PRO A 389 29.04 -7.89 -12.22
C PRO A 389 27.67 -7.22 -12.37
N MET A 390 27.23 -6.53 -11.33
CA MET A 390 26.00 -5.73 -11.31
C MET A 390 26.25 -4.47 -10.48
N ALA A 391 25.47 -3.41 -10.67
CA ALA A 391 25.57 -2.19 -9.89
C ALA A 391 24.19 -1.58 -9.62
N ILE A 392 23.99 -1.04 -8.42
CA ILE A 392 22.93 -0.05 -8.15
C ILE A 392 23.59 1.32 -8.22
N ALA A 393 23.12 2.17 -9.11
CA ALA A 393 23.65 3.49 -9.36
C ALA A 393 23.33 4.43 -8.19
N GLY A 394 24.31 5.22 -7.77
CA GLY A 394 24.02 6.38 -6.92
C GLY A 394 23.42 7.52 -7.73
N SER A 395 22.68 8.42 -7.09
CA SER A 395 22.16 9.62 -7.75
C SER A 395 22.13 10.82 -6.79
N GLU A 396 21.69 11.99 -7.28
CA GLU A 396 21.41 13.14 -6.38
C GLU A 396 20.26 12.84 -5.40
N GLU A 397 19.42 11.86 -5.71
CA GLU A 397 18.21 11.50 -4.96
C GLU A 397 18.34 10.19 -4.18
N PHE A 398 19.41 9.41 -4.40
CA PHE A 398 19.61 8.10 -3.78
C PHE A 398 21.07 7.87 -3.40
N ASP A 399 21.34 7.80 -2.10
CA ASP A 399 22.66 7.48 -1.55
C ASP A 399 22.81 5.96 -1.32
N VAL A 400 23.67 5.32 -2.10
CA VAL A 400 23.94 3.88 -2.01
C VAL A 400 24.55 3.45 -0.67
N TYR A 401 25.06 4.36 0.16
CA TYR A 401 25.52 4.05 1.51
C TYR A 401 24.38 3.69 2.47
N ASP A 402 23.16 4.11 2.16
CA ASP A 402 21.99 3.83 2.99
C ASP A 402 21.41 2.43 2.75
N ILE A 403 21.87 1.73 1.70
CA ILE A 403 21.40 0.37 1.38
C ILE A 403 21.78 -0.63 2.48
N ASN A 404 20.78 -1.34 3.01
CA ASN A 404 20.99 -2.54 3.81
C ASN A 404 21.24 -3.74 2.87
N ILE A 405 22.52 -4.00 2.60
CA ILE A 405 22.95 -5.05 1.65
C ILE A 405 22.40 -6.45 2.00
N SER A 406 22.10 -6.71 3.28
CA SER A 406 21.59 -8.02 3.72
C SER A 406 20.15 -8.31 3.28
N THR A 407 19.41 -7.30 2.83
CA THR A 407 18.03 -7.43 2.35
C THR A 407 17.94 -7.49 0.83
N LEU A 408 19.08 -7.45 0.11
CA LEU A 408 19.08 -7.47 -1.34
C LEU A 408 18.55 -8.80 -1.86
N LYS A 409 17.51 -8.71 -2.68
CA LYS A 409 16.85 -9.82 -3.37
C LYS A 409 16.95 -9.57 -4.87
N ILE A 410 17.36 -10.58 -5.62
CA ILE A 410 17.41 -10.51 -7.08
C ILE A 410 16.40 -11.49 -7.68
N GLY A 411 15.88 -11.19 -8.85
CA GLY A 411 14.82 -12.00 -9.45
C GLY A 411 14.52 -11.57 -10.88
N ILE A 412 13.47 -12.15 -11.47
CA ILE A 412 12.94 -11.73 -12.77
C ILE A 412 11.72 -10.84 -12.51
N CYS A 413 11.61 -9.76 -13.29
CA CYS A 413 10.37 -9.01 -13.38
C CYS A 413 9.64 -9.33 -14.68
N VAL A 414 8.41 -9.82 -14.58
CA VAL A 414 7.52 -10.00 -15.74
C VAL A 414 6.27 -9.17 -15.50
N ASN A 415 5.97 -8.24 -16.38
CA ASN A 415 4.78 -7.37 -16.28
C ASN A 415 4.63 -6.67 -14.91
N GLY A 416 5.76 -6.30 -14.26
CA GLY A 416 5.77 -5.65 -12.95
C GLY A 416 5.73 -6.60 -11.75
N GLU A 417 5.50 -7.90 -11.95
CA GLU A 417 5.58 -8.90 -10.90
C GLU A 417 7.03 -9.33 -10.68
N PHE A 418 7.49 -9.32 -9.43
CA PHE A 418 8.84 -9.73 -9.04
C PHE A 418 8.84 -11.17 -8.53
N THR A 419 9.51 -12.07 -9.26
CA THR A 419 9.77 -13.44 -8.82
C THR A 419 11.19 -13.53 -8.28
N GLU A 420 11.33 -13.69 -6.96
CA GLU A 420 12.63 -13.78 -6.27
C GLU A 420 13.41 -15.05 -6.64
N PHE A 421 14.73 -14.90 -6.80
CA PHE A 421 15.70 -15.99 -6.84
C PHE A 421 16.18 -16.31 -5.42
N GLU A 422 15.54 -17.32 -4.83
CA GLU A 422 15.81 -17.78 -3.47
C GLU A 422 17.29 -18.16 -3.26
N GLY A 423 17.87 -17.65 -2.17
CA GLY A 423 19.24 -17.98 -1.76
C GLY A 423 20.35 -17.31 -2.58
N VAL A 424 20.04 -16.37 -3.48
CA VAL A 424 21.04 -15.63 -4.26
C VAL A 424 21.40 -14.32 -3.56
N ALA A 425 22.69 -14.15 -3.23
CA ALA A 425 23.21 -12.94 -2.59
C ALA A 425 24.51 -12.48 -3.27
N PRO A 426 24.87 -11.18 -3.17
CA PRO A 426 26.15 -10.72 -3.71
C PRO A 426 27.32 -11.38 -2.97
N LEU A 427 28.22 -12.04 -3.70
CA LEU A 427 29.42 -12.68 -3.14
C LEU A 427 30.37 -11.67 -2.48
N ARG A 428 30.40 -10.47 -3.05
CA ARG A 428 31.17 -9.32 -2.58
C ARG A 428 30.65 -8.06 -3.24
N TRP A 429 30.92 -6.94 -2.59
CA TRP A 429 30.56 -5.61 -3.06
C TRP A 429 31.65 -4.60 -2.72
N GLU A 430 31.63 -3.48 -3.43
CA GLU A 430 32.45 -2.31 -3.18
C GLU A 430 31.69 -1.05 -3.61
N TYR A 431 32.08 0.09 -3.05
CA TYR A 431 31.56 1.40 -3.43
C TYR A 431 32.48 2.00 -4.49
N SER A 432 31.99 2.14 -5.71
CA SER A 432 32.79 2.59 -6.84
C SER A 432 31.92 3.10 -7.97
N ASP A 433 32.31 4.21 -8.57
CA ASP A 433 31.72 4.79 -9.78
C ASP A 433 31.98 3.88 -11.00
N VAL A 434 30.94 3.17 -11.45
CA VAL A 434 30.99 2.16 -12.54
C VAL A 434 29.86 2.32 -13.55
N THR A 435 28.76 2.97 -13.20
CA THR A 435 27.58 3.18 -14.04
C THR A 435 27.02 4.60 -13.87
N GLU A 436 25.90 4.90 -14.54
CA GLU A 436 25.15 6.14 -14.37
C GLU A 436 23.70 5.80 -14.00
N ASN A 437 23.02 6.69 -13.29
CA ASN A 437 21.61 6.46 -12.92
C ASN A 437 20.73 6.48 -14.18
N TYR A 438 20.28 5.30 -14.60
CA TYR A 438 19.34 5.10 -15.69
C TYR A 438 18.15 4.28 -15.22
N ILE A 439 16.96 4.89 -15.25
CA ILE A 439 15.69 4.25 -14.95
C ILE A 439 14.85 4.37 -16.23
N PRO A 440 14.61 3.27 -16.96
CA PRO A 440 13.93 3.35 -18.24
C PRO A 440 12.47 3.76 -18.06
N GLU A 441 12.07 4.84 -18.74
CA GLU A 441 10.67 5.27 -18.87
C GLU A 441 9.94 4.47 -19.98
N GLU A 442 8.62 4.63 -20.08
CA GLU A 442 7.84 3.94 -21.12
C GLU A 442 8.32 4.33 -22.53
N GLY A 443 8.56 3.32 -23.37
CA GLY A 443 9.04 3.52 -24.74
C GLY A 443 10.55 3.73 -24.87
N GLU A 444 11.27 3.84 -23.76
CA GLU A 444 12.73 3.83 -23.77
C GLU A 444 13.33 2.41 -23.80
N PRO A 445 14.58 2.25 -24.28
CA PRO A 445 15.27 0.97 -24.19
C PRO A 445 15.42 0.52 -22.74
N CYS A 446 15.09 -0.73 -22.42
CA CYS A 446 15.20 -1.22 -21.05
C CYS A 446 16.63 -1.23 -20.48
N CYS A 447 17.66 -1.17 -21.34
CA CYS A 447 19.04 -0.91 -20.95
C CYS A 447 19.69 0.06 -21.92
N ILE A 448 20.72 0.76 -21.44
CA ILE A 448 21.66 1.53 -22.27
C ILE A 448 23.09 1.13 -21.94
N VAL A 449 24.03 1.49 -22.81
CA VAL A 449 25.45 1.40 -22.46
C VAL A 449 25.81 2.57 -21.56
N THR A 450 25.80 2.30 -20.26
CA THR A 450 26.13 3.25 -19.18
C THR A 450 27.63 3.52 -19.09
N ASN A 451 27.98 4.63 -18.45
CA ASN A 451 29.37 4.99 -18.12
C ASN A 451 29.44 5.55 -16.70
N PRO A 452 30.61 5.47 -16.03
CA PRO A 452 30.85 6.15 -14.76
C PRO A 452 30.52 7.66 -14.87
N ASP A 453 29.69 8.18 -13.97
CA ASP A 453 29.20 9.57 -13.98
C ASP A 453 29.83 10.46 -12.89
N GLY A 454 30.65 9.87 -12.01
CA GLY A 454 31.29 10.55 -10.90
C GLY A 454 30.52 10.49 -9.57
N ILE A 455 29.35 9.84 -9.55
CA ILE A 455 28.60 9.49 -8.35
C ILE A 455 29.02 8.07 -7.92
N THR A 456 28.95 7.78 -6.62
CA THR A 456 29.37 6.48 -6.10
C THR A 456 28.24 5.46 -6.25
N ASP A 457 28.55 4.31 -6.83
CA ASP A 457 27.60 3.18 -6.96
C ASP A 457 27.89 2.06 -5.96
N LEU A 458 26.89 1.22 -5.71
CA LEU A 458 27.08 -0.08 -5.07
C LEU A 458 27.42 -1.12 -6.16
N SER A 459 28.71 -1.37 -6.38
CA SER A 459 29.15 -2.41 -7.32
C SER A 459 29.18 -3.77 -6.65
N MET A 460 28.50 -4.74 -7.25
CA MET A 460 28.33 -6.09 -6.73
C MET A 460 28.88 -7.15 -7.68
N LYS A 461 29.11 -8.35 -7.16
CA LYS A 461 29.50 -9.54 -7.92
C LYS A 461 28.64 -10.72 -7.47
N TYR A 462 27.81 -11.24 -8.36
CA TYR A 462 26.99 -12.43 -8.13
C TYR A 462 27.67 -13.66 -8.72
N ASP A 463 27.49 -14.83 -8.08
CA ASP A 463 27.91 -16.09 -8.70
C ASP A 463 26.98 -16.39 -9.89
N THR A 464 27.56 -16.67 -11.06
CA THR A 464 26.74 -16.95 -12.25
C THR A 464 25.97 -18.27 -12.12
N GLN A 465 26.52 -19.28 -11.44
CA GLN A 465 25.81 -20.56 -11.28
C GLN A 465 24.70 -20.47 -10.22
N GLU A 466 24.86 -19.68 -9.15
CA GLU A 466 23.75 -19.44 -8.21
C GLU A 466 22.54 -18.79 -8.91
N LEU A 467 22.77 -17.80 -9.79
CA LEU A 467 21.70 -17.20 -10.61
C LEU A 467 21.04 -18.22 -11.55
N VAL A 468 21.81 -19.17 -12.08
CA VAL A 468 21.30 -20.22 -12.98
C VAL A 468 20.46 -21.22 -12.20
N GLU A 469 20.98 -21.74 -11.10
CA GLU A 469 20.30 -22.71 -10.24
C GLU A 469 19.03 -22.15 -9.60
N ALA A 470 18.96 -20.82 -9.38
CA ALA A 470 17.80 -20.18 -8.77
C ALA A 470 16.70 -19.77 -9.77
N GLY A 471 16.94 -19.85 -11.09
CA GLY A 471 15.88 -19.61 -12.07
C GLY A 471 16.33 -19.33 -13.51
N LEU A 472 17.59 -18.97 -13.77
CA LEU A 472 18.03 -18.76 -15.17
C LEU A 472 18.22 -20.06 -15.97
N GLU A 473 18.14 -21.23 -15.35
CA GLU A 473 18.27 -22.53 -16.04
C GLU A 473 17.12 -22.83 -17.01
N ASP A 474 15.95 -22.20 -16.82
CA ASP A 474 14.76 -22.41 -17.63
C ASP A 474 14.78 -21.67 -18.98
N TYR A 475 15.80 -20.84 -19.22
CA TYR A 475 15.89 -19.97 -20.39
C TYR A 475 16.94 -20.42 -21.41
N GLU A 476 16.64 -20.19 -22.69
CA GLU A 476 17.47 -20.57 -23.82
C GLU A 476 18.36 -19.43 -24.31
N LYS A 477 19.34 -19.80 -25.14
CA LYS A 477 20.26 -18.85 -25.73
C LYS A 477 19.54 -17.80 -26.58
N ASN A 478 19.83 -16.54 -26.29
CA ASN A 478 19.25 -15.32 -26.86
C ASN A 478 17.86 -14.96 -26.34
N ASP A 479 17.38 -15.63 -25.28
CA ASP A 479 16.24 -15.10 -24.53
C ASP A 479 16.65 -13.77 -23.88
N GLU A 480 15.74 -12.81 -23.93
CA GLU A 480 15.85 -11.50 -23.32
C GLU A 480 14.92 -11.44 -22.11
N LEU A 481 15.47 -11.03 -20.96
CA LEU A 481 14.77 -11.04 -19.68
C LEU A 481 14.98 -9.72 -18.96
N CYS A 482 13.98 -9.29 -18.20
CA CYS A 482 14.12 -8.19 -17.27
C CYS A 482 14.54 -8.75 -15.91
N LEU A 483 15.77 -8.47 -15.50
CA LEU A 483 16.30 -8.83 -14.19
C LEU A 483 16.05 -7.66 -13.24
N CYS A 484 15.55 -7.96 -12.05
CA CYS A 484 15.23 -6.97 -11.03
C CYS A 484 16.01 -7.20 -9.75
N ILE A 485 16.27 -6.12 -9.04
CA ILE A 485 16.79 -6.12 -7.68
C ILE A 485 15.84 -5.34 -6.79
N LYS A 486 15.54 -5.89 -5.61
CA LYS A 486 14.83 -5.22 -4.54
C LYS A 486 15.67 -5.21 -3.27
N GLY A 487 15.47 -4.22 -2.42
CA GLY A 487 16.11 -4.15 -1.12
C GLY A 487 15.50 -3.06 -0.26
N THR A 488 16.07 -2.85 0.92
CA THR A 488 15.68 -1.76 1.81
C THR A 488 16.91 -0.95 2.17
N THR A 489 16.70 0.32 2.45
CA THR A 489 17.67 1.17 3.13
C THR A 489 17.67 0.88 4.65
N TYR A 490 18.63 1.42 5.40
CA TYR A 490 18.72 1.23 6.86
C TYR A 490 17.60 1.92 7.64
N ASP A 491 16.97 2.94 7.07
CA ASP A 491 15.78 3.63 7.58
C ASP A 491 14.46 2.97 7.14
N GLY A 492 14.53 1.89 6.34
CA GLY A 492 13.38 1.03 6.02
C GLY A 492 12.71 1.32 4.68
N GLU A 493 13.16 2.29 3.89
CA GLU A 493 12.58 2.53 2.57
C GLU A 493 12.95 1.39 1.59
N GLN A 494 11.92 0.76 1.01
CA GLN A 494 12.08 -0.19 -0.09
C GLN A 494 12.50 0.50 -1.39
N PHE A 495 13.39 -0.14 -2.14
CA PHE A 495 13.75 0.28 -3.48
C PHE A 495 13.69 -0.89 -4.47
N VAL A 496 13.51 -0.54 -5.75
CA VAL A 496 13.48 -1.47 -6.86
C VAL A 496 14.32 -0.93 -8.03
N GLY A 497 15.14 -1.80 -8.61
CA GLY A 497 15.87 -1.50 -9.83
C GLY A 497 15.69 -2.61 -10.85
N ARG A 498 15.74 -2.26 -12.14
CA ARG A 498 15.54 -3.22 -13.24
C ARG A 498 16.54 -3.00 -14.37
N ASP A 499 16.91 -4.08 -15.03
CA ASP A 499 17.76 -4.05 -16.21
C ASP A 499 17.51 -5.25 -17.14
N CYS A 500 17.85 -5.12 -18.42
CA CYS A 500 17.65 -6.15 -19.42
C CYS A 500 18.89 -7.00 -19.69
N ILE A 501 18.75 -8.31 -19.55
CA ILE A 501 19.80 -9.29 -19.84
C ILE A 501 19.51 -10.08 -21.10
N ILE A 502 20.56 -10.66 -21.67
CA ILE A 502 20.46 -11.65 -22.76
C ILE A 502 21.21 -12.93 -22.39
N ILE A 503 20.55 -14.09 -22.51
CA ILE A 503 21.16 -15.40 -22.23
C ILE A 503 22.15 -15.78 -23.34
N LYS A 504 23.36 -16.23 -22.97
CA LYS A 504 24.46 -16.54 -23.91
C LYS A 504 25.02 -17.95 -23.88
#